data_AF-A0A2W5H136-F1
#
_entry.id   AF-A0A2W5H136-F1
#
_cell.length_a   1.000
_cell.length_b   1.000
_cell.length_c   1.000
_cell.angle_alpha   90.00
_cell.angle_beta   90.00
_cell.angle_gamma   90.00
#
_symmetry.space_group_name_H-M   'P 1'
#
loop_
_entity.id
_entity.type
_entity.pdbx_description
1 polymer ?
#
loop_
_entity_poly.entity_id
_entity_poly.type
_entity_poly.pdbx_seq_one_letter_code
_entity_poly.pdbx_strand_id
1 'polypeptide(L)'
;MNKKQKKLTHAEEKEQYPSLFLTNRLPSGRNGKVVYIRPEYHERLLRIVQLSREEKTTLYSYIDNILEHHFREFGDDITDYFNERFKPIL
;
A
#
# COMPACT_ATOMS: atom_id res chain seq x y z
N MET A 1 -9.22 17.45 23.35
CA MET A 1 -9.62 17.31 21.93
C MET A 1 -11.02 16.71 21.83
N ASN A 2 -11.91 17.33 21.06
CA ASN A 2 -13.34 17.04 21.04
C ASN A 2 -13.70 15.80 20.22
N LYS A 3 -14.63 14.96 20.72
CA LYS A 3 -15.14 13.75 20.06
C LYS A 3 -15.71 13.99 18.64
N LYS A 4 -16.10 15.23 18.32
CA LYS A 4 -16.55 15.66 16.99
C LYS A 4 -15.41 15.76 15.97
N GLN A 5 -14.25 16.31 16.35
CA GLN A 5 -13.06 16.39 15.49
C GLN A 5 -12.52 14.99 15.19
N LYS A 6 -12.47 14.11 16.19
CA LYS A 6 -12.06 12.70 16.03
C LYS A 6 -12.95 11.87 15.09
N LYS A 7 -14.20 12.30 14.85
CA LYS A 7 -15.13 11.63 13.92
C LYS A 7 -15.03 12.16 12.49
N LEU A 8 -14.72 13.44 12.31
CA LEU A 8 -14.50 14.06 11.01
C LEU A 8 -13.20 13.56 10.37
N THR A 9 -12.09 13.59 11.12
CA THR A 9 -10.79 13.05 10.65
C THR A 9 -10.90 11.57 10.29
N HIS A 10 -11.67 10.80 11.07
CA HIS A 10 -11.83 9.37 10.85
C HIS A 10 -12.84 9.03 9.74
N ALA A 11 -13.64 9.99 9.27
CA ALA A 11 -14.49 9.83 8.08
C ALA A 11 -13.70 10.18 6.81
N GLU A 12 -12.85 11.20 6.86
CA GLU A 12 -11.94 11.58 5.78
C GLU A 12 -10.89 10.49 5.51
N GLU A 13 -10.32 9.89 6.57
CA GLU A 13 -9.42 8.72 6.47
C GLU A 13 -10.09 7.50 5.82
N LYS A 14 -11.41 7.33 5.99
CA LYS A 14 -12.15 6.18 5.44
C LYS A 14 -12.33 6.26 3.92
N GLU A 15 -12.44 7.47 3.35
CA GLU A 15 -12.45 7.66 1.90
C GLU A 15 -11.04 7.64 1.30
N GLN A 16 -10.01 7.95 2.10
CA GLN A 16 -8.61 7.85 1.68
C GLN A 16 -8.15 6.40 1.47
N TYR A 17 -8.61 5.46 2.30
CA TYR A 17 -8.12 4.08 2.19
C TYR A 17 -8.45 3.42 0.83
N PRO A 18 -9.71 3.43 0.34
CA PRO A 18 -10.03 2.87 -0.98
C PRO A 18 -9.26 3.56 -2.11
N SER A 19 -9.16 4.89 -2.08
CA SER A 19 -8.46 5.65 -3.13
C SER A 19 -6.96 5.41 -3.16
N LEU A 20 -6.34 5.11 -2.02
CA LEU A 20 -4.92 4.76 -1.91
C LEU A 20 -4.66 3.30 -2.30
N PHE A 21 -5.41 2.34 -1.75
CA PHE A 21 -5.03 0.93 -1.85
C PHE A 21 -5.92 0.11 -2.78
N LEU A 22 -7.19 0.49 -2.96
CA LEU A 22 -8.16 -0.25 -3.74
C LEU A 22 -8.34 0.35 -5.15
N THR A 23 -7.30 0.97 -5.71
CA THR A 23 -7.33 1.41 -7.11
C THR A 23 -6.58 0.43 -8.00
N ASN A 24 -7.15 0.08 -9.15
CA ASN A 24 -6.51 -0.81 -10.11
C ASN A 24 -5.53 -0.01 -11.01
N ARG A 25 -4.37 0.34 -10.45
CA ARG A 25 -3.25 0.94 -11.17
C ARG A 25 -2.33 -0.20 -11.63
N LEU A 26 -2.25 -0.40 -12.94
CA LEU A 26 -1.32 -1.36 -13.54
C LEU A 26 -0.32 -0.55 -14.36
N PRO A 27 0.97 -0.53 -14.00
CA PRO A 27 2.00 0.05 -14.85
C PRO A 27 1.95 -0.59 -16.24
N SER A 28 2.09 0.24 -17.27
CA SER A 28 2.12 -0.17 -18.67
C SER A 28 3.41 -0.95 -18.96
N GLY A 29 3.47 -2.21 -18.53
CA GLY A 29 4.64 -3.07 -18.69
C GLY A 29 4.56 -4.26 -17.74
N ARG A 30 4.24 -5.44 -18.27
CA ARG A 30 4.11 -6.69 -17.48
C ARG A 30 5.47 -7.30 -17.09
N ASN A 31 6.39 -6.48 -16.57
CA ASN A 31 7.71 -6.95 -16.12
C ASN A 31 7.76 -7.10 -14.59
N GLY A 32 6.71 -7.66 -14.00
CA GLY A 32 6.65 -7.93 -12.57
C GLY A 32 7.64 -9.04 -12.16
N LYS A 33 8.18 -8.94 -10.94
CA LYS A 33 8.95 -10.01 -10.29
C LYS A 33 8.08 -10.69 -9.24
N VAL A 34 8.30 -11.99 -9.02
CA VAL A 34 7.57 -12.78 -8.02
C VAL A 34 8.39 -12.83 -6.73
N VAL A 35 7.71 -12.65 -5.59
CA VAL A 35 8.28 -12.80 -4.25
C VAL A 35 7.37 -13.69 -3.39
N TYR A 36 7.96 -14.39 -2.42
CA TYR A 36 7.19 -15.19 -1.48
C TYR A 36 6.56 -14.30 -0.40
N ILE A 37 5.29 -14.56 -0.11
CA ILE A 37 4.54 -13.95 1.00
C ILE A 37 4.12 -15.06 1.95
N ARG A 38 4.21 -14.81 3.25
CA ARG A 38 3.79 -15.81 4.24
C ARG A 38 2.30 -16.15 4.09
N PRO A 39 1.88 -17.42 4.26
CA PRO A 39 0.51 -17.83 3.98
C PRO A 39 -0.56 -16.99 4.68
N GLU A 40 -0.36 -16.68 5.96
CA GLU A 40 -1.31 -15.92 6.77
C GLU A 40 -1.52 -14.47 6.26
N TYR A 41 -0.47 -13.88 5.66
CA TYR A 41 -0.56 -12.57 5.04
C TYR A 41 -1.22 -12.65 3.68
N HIS A 42 -0.84 -13.64 2.88
CA HIS A 42 -1.44 -13.87 1.58
C HIS A 42 -2.95 -14.06 1.68
N GLU A 43 -3.42 -14.89 2.61
CA GLU A 43 -4.86 -15.11 2.85
C GLU A 43 -5.57 -13.81 3.23
N ARG A 44 -4.96 -13.01 4.11
CA ARG A 44 -5.53 -11.72 4.53
C ARG A 44 -5.61 -10.72 3.38
N LEU A 45 -4.55 -10.58 2.58
CA LEU A 45 -4.51 -9.70 1.40
C LEU A 45 -5.56 -10.14 0.37
N LEU A 46 -5.64 -11.44 0.10
CA LEU A 46 -6.62 -12.01 -0.81
C LEU A 46 -8.06 -11.75 -0.33
N ARG A 47 -8.32 -11.90 0.97
CA ARG A 47 -9.64 -11.64 1.54
C ARG A 47 -10.07 -10.18 1.38
N ILE A 48 -9.16 -9.23 1.58
CA ILE A 48 -9.44 -7.79 1.39
C ILE A 48 -9.87 -7.52 -0.06
N VAL A 49 -9.11 -8.03 -1.02
CA VAL A 49 -9.40 -7.86 -2.44
C VAL A 49 -10.74 -8.48 -2.83
N GLN A 50 -11.03 -9.70 -2.36
CA GLN A 50 -12.28 -10.41 -2.66
C GLN A 50 -13.53 -9.72 -2.08
N LEU A 51 -13.39 -9.03 -0.95
CA LEU A 51 -14.48 -8.28 -0.32
C LEU A 51 -14.68 -6.90 -0.97
N SER A 52 -13.64 -6.34 -1.59
CA SER A 52 -13.64 -5.01 -2.23
C SER A 52 -14.14 -5.05 -3.68
N ARG A 53 -15.19 -5.84 -3.96
CA ARG A 53 -15.61 -6.20 -5.34
C ARG A 53 -15.94 -5.02 -6.25
N GLU A 54 -16.49 -3.95 -5.67
CA GLU A 54 -16.89 -2.74 -6.40
C GLU A 54 -15.67 -2.03 -7.04
N GLU A 55 -14.52 -2.12 -6.37
CA GLU A 55 -13.28 -1.42 -6.74
C GLU A 55 -12.47 -2.14 -7.83
N LYS A 56 -12.87 -3.37 -8.21
CA LYS A 56 -12.21 -4.20 -9.24
C LYS A 56 -10.68 -4.31 -9.09
N THR A 57 -10.20 -4.18 -7.86
CA THR A 57 -8.77 -4.29 -7.53
C THR A 57 -8.31 -5.73 -7.63
N THR A 58 -7.08 -5.93 -8.10
CA THR A 58 -6.45 -7.24 -8.15
C THR A 58 -5.51 -7.41 -6.96
N LEU A 59 -5.17 -8.66 -6.59
CA LEU A 59 -4.15 -8.91 -5.56
C LEU A 59 -2.82 -8.26 -5.92
N TYR A 60 -2.46 -8.29 -7.20
CA TYR A 60 -1.26 -7.64 -7.72
C TYR A 60 -1.29 -6.12 -7.49
N SER A 61 -2.33 -5.43 -7.98
CA SER A 61 -2.44 -3.98 -7.83
C SER A 61 -2.55 -3.55 -6.37
N TYR A 62 -3.19 -4.36 -5.52
CA TYR A 62 -3.26 -4.09 -4.08
C TYR A 62 -1.88 -4.13 -3.41
N ILE A 63 -1.07 -5.15 -3.73
CA ILE A 63 0.30 -5.26 -3.22
C ILE A 63 1.16 -4.12 -3.76
N ASP A 64 1.03 -3.81 -5.05
CA ASP A 64 1.75 -2.70 -5.70
C ASP A 64 1.45 -1.36 -5.01
N ASN A 65 0.17 -1.07 -4.76
CA ASN A 65 -0.25 0.15 -4.04
C ASN A 65 0.30 0.20 -2.60
N ILE A 66 0.40 -0.95 -1.91
CA ILE A 66 1.02 -1.01 -0.56
C ILE A 66 2.50 -0.65 -0.65
N LEU A 67 3.22 -1.18 -1.64
CA LEU A 67 4.64 -0.90 -1.84
C LEU A 67 4.88 0.56 -2.23
N GLU A 68 4.10 1.08 -3.18
CA GLU A 68 4.14 2.49 -3.59
C GLU A 68 3.93 3.42 -2.39
N HIS A 69 2.89 3.15 -1.59
CA HIS A 69 2.64 3.92 -0.38
C HIS A 69 3.80 3.81 0.62
N HIS A 70 4.35 2.61 0.83
CA HIS A 70 5.49 2.43 1.71
C HIS A 70 6.71 3.26 1.26
N PHE A 71 7.06 3.22 -0.02
CA PHE A 71 8.19 3.99 -0.53
C PHE A 71 7.93 5.50 -0.56
N ARG A 72 6.67 5.93 -0.75
CA ARG A 72 6.32 7.34 -0.65
C ARG A 72 6.44 7.88 0.77
N GLU A 73 5.98 7.13 1.77
CA GLU A 73 6.01 7.60 3.17
C GLU A 73 7.40 7.45 3.82
N PHE A 74 8.19 6.45 3.42
CA PHE A 74 9.45 6.10 4.09
C PHE A 74 10.68 6.18 3.18
N GLY A 75 10.55 6.65 1.94
CA GLY A 75 11.63 6.64 0.96
C GLY A 75 12.87 7.43 1.39
N ASP A 76 12.67 8.61 1.98
CA ASP A 76 13.75 9.44 2.50
C ASP A 76 14.43 8.76 3.69
N ASP A 77 13.66 8.28 4.67
CA ASP A 77 14.19 7.54 5.83
C ASP A 77 14.98 6.28 5.42
N ILE A 78 14.48 5.54 4.43
CA ILE A 78 15.17 4.38 3.86
C ILE A 78 16.50 4.84 3.25
N THR A 79 16.46 5.88 2.41
CA THR A 79 17.65 6.37 1.69
C THR A 79 18.71 6.86 2.67
N ASP A 80 18.33 7.66 3.66
CA ASP A 80 19.23 8.19 4.68
C ASP A 80 19.85 7.07 5.52
N TYR A 81 19.02 6.14 6.01
CA TYR A 81 19.49 5.00 6.80
C TYR A 81 20.55 4.16 6.06
N PHE A 82 20.35 3.91 4.77
CA PHE A 82 21.28 3.12 3.97
C PHE A 82 22.52 3.91 3.55
N ASN A 83 22.39 5.18 3.19
CA ASN A 83 23.53 6.03 2.82
C ASN A 83 24.50 6.27 3.99
N GLU A 84 23.98 6.37 5.22
CA GLU A 84 24.81 6.56 6.41
C GLU A 84 25.59 5.30 6.82
N ARG A 85 25.05 4.11 6.52
CA ARG A 85 25.56 2.84 7.08
C ARG A 85 26.17 1.89 6.06
N PHE A 86 25.86 2.09 4.78
CA PHE A 86 26.22 1.19 3.70
C PHE A 86 26.58 1.97 2.42
N LYS A 87 26.66 1.28 1.28
CA LYS A 87 26.75 1.95 -0.02
C LYS A 87 25.39 2.57 -0.38
N PRO A 88 25.39 3.66 -1.17
CA PRO A 88 24.14 4.25 -1.64
C PRO A 88 23.25 3.23 -2.33
N ILE A 89 21.95 3.26 -1.97
CA ILE A 89 20.93 2.34 -2.48
C ILE A 89 20.31 2.83 -3.81
N LEU A 90 20.60 4.07 -4.20
CA LEU A 90 20.18 4.73 -5.43
C LEU A 90 21.40 5.29 -6.18
#